data_AF-A0A8S1MRR7-F1
#
_entry.id   AF-A0A8S1MRR7-F1
#
_cell.length_a   1.000
_cell.length_b   1.000
_cell.length_c   1.000
_cell.angle_alpha   90.00
_cell.angle_beta   90.00
_cell.angle_gamma   90.00
#
_symmetry.space_group_name_H-M   'P 1'
#
loop_
_entity.id
_entity.type
_entity.pdbx_description
1 polymer ?
#
loop_
_entity_poly.entity_id
_entity_poly.type
_entity_poly.pdbx_seq_one_letter_code
_entity_poly.pdbx_strand_id
1 'polypeptide(L)'
;MFQREQRNTTSSGYQSSSNAYIMAMRALQEKIKVMETQKFDFQPSNNMKVKEDETLSQQIQELRNQNETLSMQLQRQQNDKENINNYILQIEALQQERYTQLKEYQDRVGDLIKKIEDGKKERQEMQSQIDQLQKQLEYYKINERGMMQKVDQQKLEENQKQIEQVLDLKQRLEQGQQYVKKLEKRYEKLQIEKNQLESNYLDYKDRCPLLKLQEYEKQIQTYRGQLEEKERAFLRMMEEISNQRQQTEDQLTRRIQELLNKSNQFQSIIHKLTIELKEVSLKYQQLQLRLEYEEKNNRQNRNKLRNVSYSEDQDHYMAINKLQQNQQNNYNMKSSNLNFEYFQPQYSSPRFEQNLVKQNVLKQAIKDYLDDIKQGTPYKLDIHNLSQGDQSVQWQQSKKKLLSTPMSARNNETEQQLKLLNDRYEQLIRQAQMQSDFKQKAQIRKELLDIAEQIKDFNKRQ
;
A
#
# COMPACT_ATOMS: atom_id res chain seq x y z
N MET A 1 -43.98 -89.51 -9.04
CA MET A 1 -43.84 -90.68 -8.14
C MET A 1 -45.20 -90.99 -7.53
N PHE A 2 -45.91 -91.97 -8.09
CA PHE A 2 -47.13 -92.52 -7.51
C PHE A 2 -46.81 -93.93 -7.01
N GLN A 3 -46.94 -94.16 -5.71
CA GLN A 3 -46.83 -95.47 -5.10
C GLN A 3 -48.05 -96.31 -5.49
N ARG A 4 -47.80 -97.50 -6.04
CA ARG A 4 -48.82 -98.51 -6.35
C ARG A 4 -48.72 -99.59 -5.29
N GLU A 5 -49.67 -99.60 -4.36
CA GLU A 5 -49.90 -100.75 -3.49
C GLU A 5 -50.29 -101.96 -4.37
N GLN A 6 -49.49 -103.03 -4.30
CA GLN A 6 -49.91 -104.36 -4.71
C GLN A 6 -50.28 -105.13 -3.44
N ARG A 7 -51.57 -105.40 -3.27
CA ARG A 7 -52.06 -106.59 -2.57
C ARG A 7 -52.68 -107.50 -3.62
N ASN A 8 -52.27 -108.76 -3.64
CA ASN A 8 -53.21 -109.87 -3.58
C ASN A 8 -52.49 -111.20 -3.32
N THR A 9 -52.81 -111.74 -2.15
CA THR A 9 -52.65 -113.12 -1.71
C THR A 9 -53.76 -114.01 -2.28
N THR A 10 -53.47 -115.29 -2.51
CA THR A 10 -54.27 -116.54 -2.23
C THR A 10 -53.84 -117.64 -3.21
N SER A 11 -53.19 -118.72 -2.77
CA SER A 11 -53.75 -119.95 -2.19
C SER A 11 -54.75 -120.67 -3.10
N SER A 12 -54.39 -121.87 -3.60
CA SER A 12 -55.29 -123.04 -3.59
C SER A 12 -54.59 -124.32 -4.11
N GLY A 13 -54.21 -125.20 -3.18
CA GLY A 13 -53.73 -126.57 -3.45
C GLY A 13 -54.85 -127.59 -3.73
N TYR A 14 -56.06 -127.14 -4.13
CA TYR A 14 -57.24 -128.00 -4.34
C TYR A 14 -57.72 -128.09 -5.81
N GLN A 15 -56.98 -127.55 -6.78
CA GLN A 15 -57.45 -127.49 -8.17
C GLN A 15 -57.16 -128.77 -9.00
N SER A 16 -56.23 -129.62 -8.59
CA SER A 16 -55.78 -130.75 -9.42
C SER A 16 -56.76 -131.93 -9.45
N SER A 17 -57.44 -132.24 -8.32
CA SER A 17 -58.44 -133.32 -8.26
C SER A 17 -59.79 -132.93 -8.85
N SER A 18 -60.17 -131.66 -8.76
CA SER A 18 -61.37 -131.10 -9.39
C SER A 18 -61.28 -131.14 -10.92
N ASN A 19 -60.11 -130.80 -11.49
CA ASN A 19 -59.88 -130.93 -12.93
C ASN A 19 -59.92 -132.39 -13.40
N ALA A 20 -59.35 -133.33 -12.63
CA ALA A 20 -59.38 -134.75 -12.97
C ALA A 20 -60.81 -135.32 -12.95
N TYR A 21 -61.62 -134.96 -11.96
CA TYR A 21 -63.04 -135.35 -11.89
C TYR A 21 -63.85 -134.76 -13.05
N ILE A 22 -63.63 -133.49 -13.39
CA ILE A 22 -64.29 -132.84 -14.53
C ILE A 22 -63.89 -133.51 -15.85
N MET A 23 -62.62 -133.87 -16.03
CA MET A 23 -62.17 -134.61 -17.22
C MET A 23 -62.76 -136.03 -17.26
N ALA A 24 -62.83 -136.74 -16.13
CA ALA A 24 -63.46 -138.06 -16.05
C ALA A 24 -64.96 -138.00 -16.36
N MET A 25 -65.66 -136.98 -15.87
CA MET A 25 -67.08 -136.73 -16.15
C MET A 25 -67.30 -136.37 -17.63
N ARG A 26 -66.43 -135.55 -18.24
CA ARG A 26 -66.46 -135.31 -19.70
C ARG A 26 -66.22 -136.59 -20.48
N ALA A 27 -65.23 -137.39 -20.10
CA ALA A 27 -64.92 -138.65 -20.77
C ALA A 27 -66.10 -139.65 -20.66
N LEU A 28 -66.77 -139.70 -19.51
CA LEU A 28 -68.00 -140.47 -19.33
C LEU A 28 -69.15 -139.95 -20.21
N GLN A 29 -69.36 -138.63 -20.26
CA GLN A 29 -70.37 -138.01 -21.13
C GLN A 29 -70.09 -138.27 -22.61
N GLU A 30 -68.83 -138.19 -23.04
CA GLU A 30 -68.41 -138.47 -24.42
C GLU A 30 -68.59 -139.95 -24.75
N LYS A 31 -68.28 -140.85 -23.81
CA LYS A 31 -68.54 -142.29 -23.95
C LYS A 31 -70.03 -142.61 -24.03
N ILE A 32 -70.88 -141.94 -23.24
CA ILE A 32 -72.34 -142.05 -23.33
C ILE A 32 -72.84 -141.55 -24.69
N LYS A 33 -72.33 -140.41 -25.17
CA LYS A 33 -72.71 -139.82 -26.47
C LYS A 33 -72.31 -140.71 -27.66
N VAL A 34 -71.16 -141.35 -27.59
CA VAL A 34 -70.73 -142.36 -28.58
C VAL A 34 -71.61 -143.61 -28.52
N MET A 35 -72.01 -144.06 -27.33
CA MET A 35 -72.94 -145.19 -27.20
C MET A 35 -74.36 -144.87 -27.70
N GLU A 36 -74.85 -143.64 -27.50
CA GLU A 36 -76.15 -143.19 -28.01
C GLU A 36 -76.18 -143.12 -29.54
N THR A 37 -75.09 -142.69 -30.17
CA THR A 37 -74.95 -142.68 -31.64
C THR A 37 -74.84 -144.09 -32.23
N GLN A 38 -74.16 -145.02 -31.55
CA GLN A 38 -74.12 -146.44 -31.96
C GLN A 38 -75.45 -147.19 -31.77
N LYS A 39 -76.35 -146.70 -30.90
CA LYS A 39 -77.64 -147.35 -30.63
C LYS A 39 -78.65 -147.21 -31.77
N PHE A 40 -78.43 -146.31 -32.72
CA PHE A 40 -79.32 -146.09 -33.87
C PHE A 40 -79.10 -147.05 -35.05
N ASP A 41 -78.07 -147.92 -35.01
CA ASP A 41 -77.65 -148.75 -36.17
C ASP A 41 -78.11 -150.24 -36.17
N PHE A 42 -79.03 -150.62 -35.28
CA PHE A 42 -79.53 -152.01 -35.19
C PHE A 42 -80.90 -152.23 -35.85
N GLN A 43 -80.90 -152.34 -37.18
CA GLN A 43 -81.85 -153.18 -37.94
C GLN A 43 -81.09 -154.03 -38.98
N PRO A 44 -81.47 -155.30 -39.23
CA PRO A 44 -80.80 -156.15 -40.20
C PRO A 44 -81.51 -156.14 -41.57
N SER A 45 -80.88 -155.60 -42.61
CA SER A 45 -81.08 -156.08 -43.98
C SER A 45 -79.81 -155.91 -44.82
N ASN A 46 -79.49 -156.96 -45.57
CA ASN A 46 -78.25 -157.16 -46.32
C ASN A 46 -78.16 -156.22 -47.55
N ASN A 47 -76.93 -155.82 -47.89
CA ASN A 47 -76.48 -155.10 -49.10
C ASN A 47 -76.72 -153.57 -49.22
N MET A 48 -77.40 -152.90 -48.28
CA MET A 48 -77.34 -151.43 -48.17
C MET A 48 -76.33 -150.91 -47.13
N LYS A 49 -75.99 -151.70 -46.09
CA LYS A 49 -75.05 -151.29 -45.02
C LYS A 49 -73.63 -150.98 -45.47
N VAL A 50 -73.07 -151.69 -46.46
CA VAL A 50 -71.70 -151.41 -46.93
C VAL A 50 -71.63 -150.06 -47.65
N LYS A 51 -72.67 -149.72 -48.43
CA LYS A 51 -72.78 -148.40 -49.07
C LYS A 51 -73.03 -147.31 -48.04
N GLU A 52 -73.85 -147.57 -47.02
CA GLU A 52 -74.09 -146.62 -45.92
C GLU A 52 -72.81 -146.39 -45.09
N ASP A 53 -72.06 -147.42 -44.72
CA ASP A 53 -70.78 -147.31 -44.01
C ASP A 53 -69.71 -146.61 -44.86
N GLU A 54 -69.64 -146.88 -46.17
CA GLU A 54 -68.76 -146.14 -47.09
C GLU A 54 -69.17 -144.66 -47.20
N THR A 55 -70.47 -144.36 -47.27
CA THR A 55 -70.96 -142.96 -47.28
C THR A 55 -70.74 -142.26 -45.94
N LEU A 56 -70.92 -142.95 -44.81
CA LEU A 56 -70.65 -142.42 -43.47
C LEU A 56 -69.15 -142.16 -43.30
N SER A 57 -68.29 -143.07 -43.76
CA SER A 57 -66.85 -142.91 -43.72
C SER A 57 -66.38 -141.75 -44.61
N GLN A 58 -66.98 -141.58 -45.79
CA GLN A 58 -66.74 -140.40 -46.64
C GLN A 58 -67.19 -139.12 -45.92
N GLN A 59 -68.37 -139.10 -45.32
CA GLN A 59 -68.89 -137.94 -44.58
C GLN A 59 -68.02 -137.60 -43.37
N ILE A 60 -67.52 -138.60 -42.63
CA ILE A 60 -66.55 -138.42 -41.53
C ILE A 60 -65.25 -137.82 -42.07
N GLN A 61 -64.76 -138.30 -43.21
CA GLN A 61 -63.53 -137.78 -43.80
C GLN A 61 -63.70 -136.35 -44.32
N GLU A 62 -64.84 -136.02 -44.93
CA GLU A 62 -65.19 -134.65 -45.32
C GLU A 62 -65.30 -133.73 -44.10
N LEU A 63 -65.97 -134.16 -43.03
CA LEU A 63 -66.05 -133.41 -41.78
C LEU A 63 -64.67 -133.23 -41.13
N ARG A 64 -63.78 -134.23 -41.20
CA ARG A 64 -62.38 -134.09 -40.76
C ARG A 64 -61.63 -133.04 -41.57
N ASN A 65 -61.72 -133.10 -42.90
CA ASN A 65 -61.08 -132.13 -43.80
C ASN A 65 -61.64 -130.71 -43.57
N GLN A 66 -62.96 -130.58 -43.35
CA GLN A 66 -63.60 -129.30 -43.00
C GLN A 66 -63.12 -128.79 -41.64
N ASN A 67 -63.00 -129.66 -40.63
CA ASN A 67 -62.52 -129.28 -39.30
C ASN A 67 -61.04 -128.87 -39.33
N GLU A 68 -60.20 -129.53 -40.12
CA GLU A 68 -58.82 -129.12 -40.36
C GLU A 68 -58.76 -127.75 -41.05
N THR A 69 -59.60 -127.52 -42.05
CA THR A 69 -59.72 -126.21 -42.72
C THR A 69 -60.17 -125.12 -41.76
N LEU A 70 -61.18 -125.39 -40.92
CA LEU A 70 -61.66 -124.46 -39.89
C LEU A 70 -60.60 -124.19 -38.81
N SER A 71 -59.84 -125.22 -38.42
CA SER A 71 -58.74 -125.08 -37.47
C SER A 71 -57.63 -124.17 -38.01
N MET A 72 -57.24 -124.36 -39.28
CA MET A 72 -56.28 -123.47 -39.95
C MET A 72 -56.82 -122.04 -40.09
N GLN A 73 -58.11 -121.86 -40.41
CA GLN A 73 -58.74 -120.53 -40.48
C GLN A 73 -58.76 -119.85 -39.10
N LEU A 74 -59.08 -120.59 -38.03
CA LEU A 74 -59.05 -120.08 -36.66
C LEU A 74 -57.64 -119.64 -36.26
N GLN A 75 -56.63 -120.45 -36.57
CA GLN A 75 -55.23 -120.10 -36.29
C GLN A 75 -54.80 -118.84 -37.05
N ARG A 76 -55.19 -118.69 -38.32
CA ARG A 76 -54.93 -117.46 -39.09
C ARG A 76 -55.62 -116.25 -38.44
N GLN A 77 -56.89 -116.37 -38.05
CA GLN A 77 -57.61 -115.29 -37.35
C GLN A 77 -56.97 -114.92 -36.01
N GLN A 78 -56.44 -115.90 -35.27
CA GLN A 78 -55.70 -115.63 -34.02
C GLN A 78 -54.40 -114.86 -34.30
N ASN A 79 -53.64 -115.26 -35.32
CA ASN A 79 -52.44 -114.54 -35.73
C ASN A 79 -52.77 -113.13 -36.22
N ASP A 80 -53.84 -112.95 -37.01
CA ASP A 80 -54.29 -111.63 -37.47
C ASP A 80 -54.71 -110.74 -36.29
N LYS A 81 -55.41 -111.29 -35.30
CA LYS A 81 -55.76 -110.58 -34.06
C LYS A 81 -54.52 -110.13 -33.30
N GLU A 82 -53.50 -110.98 -33.17
CA GLU A 82 -52.24 -110.64 -32.53
C GLU A 82 -51.50 -109.54 -33.30
N ASN A 83 -51.44 -109.65 -34.63
CA ASN A 83 -50.86 -108.62 -35.50
C ASN A 83 -51.59 -107.27 -35.37
N ILE A 84 -52.93 -107.28 -35.34
CA ILE A 84 -53.74 -106.06 -35.13
C ILE A 84 -53.41 -105.44 -33.77
N ASN A 85 -53.31 -106.24 -32.69
CA ASN A 85 -52.92 -105.73 -31.38
C ASN A 85 -51.52 -105.09 -31.39
N ASN A 86 -50.57 -105.72 -32.09
CA ASN A 86 -49.23 -105.16 -32.25
C ASN A 86 -49.25 -103.82 -33.02
N TYR A 87 -50.07 -103.71 -34.06
CA TYR A 87 -50.25 -102.44 -34.78
C TYR A 87 -50.93 -101.36 -33.92
N ILE A 88 -51.90 -101.71 -33.08
CA ILE A 88 -52.53 -100.76 -32.14
C ILE A 88 -51.48 -100.22 -31.17
N LEU A 89 -50.67 -101.09 -30.55
CA LEU A 89 -49.61 -100.67 -29.63
C LEU A 89 -48.56 -99.77 -30.32
N GLN A 90 -48.20 -100.09 -31.58
CA GLN A 90 -47.29 -99.26 -32.37
C GLN A 90 -47.89 -97.87 -32.67
N ILE A 91 -49.18 -97.81 -33.03
CA ILE A 91 -49.89 -96.56 -33.29
C ILE A 91 -49.94 -95.71 -32.01
N GLU A 92 -50.26 -96.31 -30.85
CA GLU A 92 -50.28 -95.61 -29.56
C GLU A 92 -48.90 -95.04 -29.20
N ALA A 93 -47.83 -95.82 -29.39
CA ALA A 93 -46.47 -95.36 -29.15
C ALA A 93 -46.09 -94.17 -30.06
N LEU A 94 -46.40 -94.24 -31.36
CA LEU A 94 -46.16 -93.17 -32.31
C LEU A 94 -46.99 -91.91 -32.01
N GLN A 95 -48.23 -92.08 -31.53
CA GLN A 95 -49.07 -90.97 -31.10
C GLN A 95 -48.49 -90.27 -29.85
N GLN A 96 -48.01 -91.03 -28.88
CA GLN A 96 -47.39 -90.49 -27.67
C GLN A 96 -46.07 -89.77 -27.97
N GLU A 97 -45.26 -90.29 -28.90
CA GLU A 97 -44.04 -89.63 -29.36
C GLU A 97 -44.37 -88.29 -30.05
N ARG A 98 -45.33 -88.29 -30.99
CA ARG A 98 -45.77 -87.06 -31.66
C ARG A 98 -46.33 -86.04 -30.67
N TYR A 99 -47.08 -86.47 -29.66
CA TYR A 99 -47.60 -85.58 -28.63
C TYR A 99 -46.47 -84.95 -27.80
N THR A 100 -45.47 -85.75 -27.42
CA THR A 100 -44.28 -85.25 -26.71
C THR A 100 -43.53 -84.22 -27.54
N GLN A 101 -43.26 -84.53 -28.81
CA GLN A 101 -42.58 -83.59 -29.73
C GLN A 101 -43.37 -82.29 -29.90
N LEU A 102 -44.69 -82.36 -30.07
CA LEU A 102 -45.54 -81.18 -30.20
C LEU A 102 -45.45 -80.28 -28.97
N LYS A 103 -45.44 -80.87 -27.77
CA LYS A 103 -45.30 -80.14 -26.52
C LYS A 103 -43.93 -79.46 -26.42
N GLU A 104 -42.85 -80.16 -26.76
CA GLU A 104 -41.50 -79.58 -26.78
C GLU A 104 -41.38 -78.42 -27.76
N TYR A 105 -41.98 -78.54 -28.96
CA TYR A 105 -42.03 -77.43 -29.92
C TYR A 105 -42.83 -76.25 -29.38
N GLN A 106 -43.97 -76.50 -28.73
CA GLN A 106 -44.77 -75.45 -28.11
C GLN A 106 -44.00 -74.71 -26.99
N ASP A 107 -43.31 -75.45 -26.12
CA ASP A 107 -42.49 -74.88 -25.05
C ASP A 107 -41.35 -74.03 -25.63
N ARG A 108 -40.67 -74.54 -26.68
CA ARG A 108 -39.59 -73.82 -27.36
C ARG A 108 -40.06 -72.55 -28.06
N VAL A 109 -41.24 -72.58 -28.67
CA VAL A 109 -41.89 -71.38 -29.24
C VAL A 109 -42.23 -70.39 -28.13
N GLY A 110 -42.75 -70.85 -26.99
CA GLY A 110 -43.02 -70.03 -25.82
C GLY A 110 -41.77 -69.30 -25.30
N ASP A 111 -40.64 -70.00 -25.20
CA ASP A 111 -39.37 -69.41 -24.80
C ASP A 111 -38.84 -68.38 -25.81
N LEU A 112 -39.00 -68.65 -27.11
CA LEU A 112 -38.62 -67.69 -28.16
C LEU A 112 -39.47 -66.42 -28.10
N ILE A 113 -40.79 -66.54 -27.86
CA ILE A 113 -41.69 -65.39 -27.69
C ILE A 113 -41.22 -64.54 -26.50
N LYS A 114 -40.94 -65.16 -25.34
CA LYS A 114 -40.43 -64.44 -24.16
C LYS A 114 -39.12 -63.71 -24.46
N LYS A 115 -38.16 -64.38 -25.11
CA LYS A 115 -36.88 -63.75 -25.51
C LYS A 115 -37.08 -62.56 -26.45
N ILE A 116 -38.04 -62.64 -27.37
CA ILE A 116 -38.39 -61.51 -28.26
C ILE A 116 -38.99 -60.36 -27.46
N GLU A 117 -39.87 -60.63 -26.51
CA GLU A 117 -40.49 -59.60 -25.67
C GLU A 117 -39.47 -58.91 -24.75
N ASP A 118 -38.58 -59.67 -24.13
CA ASP A 118 -37.51 -59.11 -23.30
C ASP A 118 -36.53 -58.29 -24.14
N GLY A 119 -36.15 -58.78 -25.33
CA GLY A 119 -35.32 -58.01 -26.27
C GLY A 119 -36.00 -56.73 -26.78
N LYS A 120 -37.33 -56.67 -26.85
CA LYS A 120 -38.07 -55.42 -27.15
C LYS A 120 -38.00 -54.44 -25.99
N LYS A 121 -38.13 -54.91 -24.74
CA LYS A 121 -38.00 -54.07 -23.54
C LYS A 121 -36.61 -53.48 -23.42
N GLU A 122 -35.56 -54.31 -23.54
CA GLU A 122 -34.16 -53.86 -23.50
C GLU A 122 -33.88 -52.80 -24.58
N ARG A 123 -34.41 -53.01 -25.80
CA ARG A 123 -34.30 -52.01 -26.87
C ARG A 123 -34.96 -50.68 -26.51
N GLN A 124 -36.14 -50.71 -25.91
CA GLN A 124 -36.86 -49.52 -25.50
C GLN A 124 -36.14 -48.77 -24.37
N GLU A 125 -35.55 -49.49 -23.42
CA GLU A 125 -34.73 -48.93 -22.35
C GLU A 125 -33.47 -48.27 -22.91
N MET A 126 -32.75 -48.96 -23.80
CA MET A 126 -31.58 -48.40 -24.49
C MET A 126 -31.95 -47.15 -25.30
N GLN A 127 -33.09 -47.16 -26.01
CA GLN A 127 -33.55 -45.98 -26.74
C GLN A 127 -33.84 -44.82 -25.79
N SER A 128 -34.49 -45.09 -24.65
CA SER A 128 -34.77 -44.05 -23.64
C SER A 128 -33.49 -43.45 -23.06
N GLN A 129 -32.46 -44.28 -22.83
CA GLN A 129 -31.14 -43.81 -22.39
C GLN A 129 -30.46 -42.95 -23.45
N ILE A 130 -30.52 -43.35 -24.73
CA ILE A 130 -30.00 -42.55 -25.86
C ILE A 130 -30.67 -41.18 -25.88
N ASP A 131 -31.99 -41.11 -25.77
CA ASP A 131 -32.74 -39.84 -25.80
C ASP A 131 -32.37 -38.93 -24.61
N GLN A 132 -32.14 -39.50 -23.42
CA GLN A 132 -31.68 -38.76 -22.24
C GLN A 132 -30.26 -38.20 -22.45
N LEU A 133 -29.34 -39.01 -22.96
CA LEU A 133 -27.97 -38.59 -23.25
C LEU A 133 -27.92 -37.51 -24.34
N GLN A 134 -28.77 -37.61 -25.37
CA GLN A 134 -28.89 -36.56 -26.39
C GLN A 134 -29.39 -35.24 -25.80
N LYS A 135 -30.37 -35.26 -24.90
CA LYS A 135 -30.83 -34.05 -24.19
C LYS A 135 -29.74 -33.45 -23.32
N GLN A 136 -28.98 -34.28 -22.59
CA GLN A 136 -27.85 -33.82 -21.78
C GLN A 136 -26.76 -33.18 -22.66
N LEU A 137 -26.43 -33.81 -23.79
CA LEU A 137 -25.44 -33.28 -24.75
C LEU A 137 -25.87 -31.90 -25.27
N GLU A 138 -27.14 -31.72 -25.61
CA GLU A 138 -27.64 -30.42 -26.10
C GLU A 138 -27.57 -29.34 -25.02
N TYR A 139 -27.88 -29.69 -23.76
CA TYR A 139 -27.70 -28.78 -22.63
C TYR A 139 -26.23 -28.37 -22.44
N TYR A 140 -25.30 -29.31 -22.56
CA TYR A 140 -23.87 -29.01 -22.49
C TYR A 140 -23.42 -28.09 -23.64
N LYS A 141 -23.89 -28.30 -24.88
CA LYS A 141 -23.59 -27.42 -26.02
C LYS A 141 -24.10 -25.99 -25.81
N ILE A 142 -25.32 -25.83 -25.28
CA ILE A 142 -25.88 -24.52 -24.97
C ILE A 142 -25.04 -23.82 -23.89
N ASN A 143 -24.67 -24.55 -22.84
CA ASN A 143 -23.82 -24.02 -21.77
C ASN A 143 -22.43 -23.63 -22.27
N GLU A 144 -21.79 -24.47 -23.09
CA GLU A 144 -20.50 -24.19 -23.70
C GLU A 144 -20.55 -22.92 -24.54
N ARG A 145 -21.58 -22.77 -25.40
CA ARG A 145 -21.80 -21.56 -26.20
C ARG A 145 -21.98 -20.32 -25.30
N GLY A 146 -22.76 -20.44 -24.23
CA GLY A 146 -22.96 -19.34 -23.27
C GLY A 146 -21.68 -18.95 -22.52
N MET A 147 -20.84 -19.93 -22.15
CA MET A 147 -19.55 -19.67 -21.51
C MET A 147 -18.55 -19.04 -22.48
N MET A 148 -18.52 -19.49 -23.74
CA MET A 148 -17.68 -18.90 -24.79
C MET A 148 -18.03 -17.43 -25.02
N GLN A 149 -19.32 -17.09 -25.11
CA GLN A 149 -19.78 -15.69 -25.20
C GLN A 149 -19.35 -14.84 -24.01
N LYS A 150 -19.42 -15.38 -22.78
CA LYS A 150 -18.95 -14.67 -21.57
C LYS A 150 -17.44 -14.40 -21.62
N VAL A 151 -16.66 -15.38 -22.08
CA VAL A 151 -15.20 -15.22 -22.23
C VAL A 151 -14.87 -14.16 -23.29
N ASP A 152 -15.56 -14.16 -24.42
CA ASP A 152 -15.35 -13.15 -25.46
C ASP A 152 -15.73 -11.75 -24.99
N GLN A 153 -16.82 -11.63 -24.24
CA GLN A 153 -17.23 -10.38 -23.60
C GLN A 153 -16.20 -9.88 -22.59
N GLN A 154 -15.68 -10.77 -21.73
CA GLN A 154 -14.62 -10.43 -20.77
C GLN A 154 -13.35 -9.94 -21.47
N LYS A 155 -12.92 -10.61 -22.54
CA LYS A 155 -11.76 -10.17 -23.34
C LYS A 155 -11.98 -8.79 -23.95
N LEU A 156 -13.19 -8.49 -24.41
CA LEU A 156 -13.52 -7.19 -24.98
C LEU A 156 -13.49 -6.09 -23.92
N GLU A 157 -14.06 -6.33 -22.75
CA GLU A 157 -14.02 -5.41 -21.61
C GLU A 157 -12.60 -5.16 -21.09
N GLU A 158 -11.77 -6.21 -21.00
CA GLU A 158 -10.37 -6.09 -20.59
C GLU A 158 -9.55 -5.30 -21.62
N ASN A 159 -9.69 -5.61 -22.91
CA ASN A 159 -9.04 -4.85 -23.97
C ASN A 159 -9.47 -3.38 -23.96
N GLN A 160 -10.75 -3.09 -23.71
CA GLN A 160 -11.24 -1.72 -23.62
C GLN A 160 -10.58 -0.97 -22.43
N LYS A 161 -10.50 -1.59 -21.25
CA LYS A 161 -9.81 -1.01 -20.08
C LYS A 161 -8.33 -0.77 -20.35
N GLN A 162 -7.65 -1.70 -21.01
CA GLN A 162 -6.25 -1.56 -21.38
C GLN A 162 -6.05 -0.40 -22.37
N ILE A 163 -6.93 -0.25 -23.37
CA ILE A 163 -6.90 0.88 -24.32
C ILE A 163 -7.09 2.22 -23.58
N GLU A 164 -8.08 2.31 -22.68
CA GLU A 164 -8.33 3.51 -21.88
C GLU A 164 -7.11 3.87 -21.01
N GLN A 165 -6.48 2.89 -20.37
CA GLN A 165 -5.27 3.09 -19.58
C GLN A 165 -4.10 3.58 -20.44
N VAL A 166 -3.91 3.02 -21.64
CA VAL A 166 -2.86 3.46 -22.58
C VAL A 166 -3.11 4.90 -23.02
N LEU A 167 -4.35 5.29 -23.27
CA LEU A 167 -4.70 6.66 -23.63
C LEU A 167 -4.42 7.66 -22.49
N ASP A 168 -4.78 7.34 -21.24
CA ASP A 168 -4.45 8.18 -20.08
C ASP A 168 -2.93 8.33 -19.90
N LEU A 169 -2.19 7.22 -19.98
CA LEU A 169 -0.72 7.26 -19.89
C LEU A 169 -0.09 8.08 -21.01
N LYS A 170 -0.61 7.97 -22.23
CA LYS A 170 -0.15 8.79 -23.37
C LYS A 170 -0.41 10.28 -23.13
N GLN A 171 -1.57 10.64 -22.59
CA GLN A 171 -1.91 12.02 -22.25
C GLN A 171 -0.99 12.56 -21.14
N ARG A 172 -0.73 11.79 -20.08
CA ARG A 172 0.21 12.18 -19.00
C ARG A 172 1.64 12.34 -19.53
N LEU A 173 2.08 11.45 -20.41
CA LEU A 173 3.39 11.55 -21.07
C LEU A 173 3.49 12.86 -21.85
N GLU A 174 2.47 13.20 -22.63
CA GLU A 174 2.43 14.44 -23.42
C GLU A 174 2.47 15.69 -22.52
N GLN A 175 1.70 15.70 -21.42
CA GLN A 175 1.76 16.77 -20.42
C GLN A 175 3.15 16.88 -19.78
N GLY A 176 3.76 15.75 -19.44
CA GLY A 176 5.13 15.68 -18.93
C GLY A 176 6.15 16.26 -19.91
N GLN A 177 6.06 15.91 -21.20
CA GLN A 177 6.92 16.47 -22.25
C GLN A 177 6.74 17.99 -22.41
N GLN A 178 5.49 18.48 -22.36
CA GLN A 178 5.24 19.92 -22.40
C GLN A 178 5.83 20.65 -21.18
N TYR A 179 5.77 20.04 -20.00
CA TYR A 179 6.37 20.59 -18.79
C TYR A 179 7.90 20.63 -18.87
N VAL A 180 8.53 19.55 -19.35
CA VAL A 180 9.99 19.50 -19.60
C VAL A 180 10.40 20.61 -20.57
N LYS A 181 9.71 20.79 -21.70
CA LYS A 181 9.99 21.88 -22.65
C LYS A 181 9.92 23.26 -22.00
N LYS A 182 8.99 23.49 -21.06
CA LYS A 182 8.90 24.75 -20.31
C LYS A 182 10.10 24.95 -19.38
N LEU A 183 10.54 23.88 -18.70
CA LEU A 183 11.72 23.91 -17.83
C LEU A 183 13.01 24.12 -18.62
N GLU A 184 13.18 23.46 -19.75
CA GLU A 184 14.33 23.65 -20.65
C GLU A 184 14.46 25.11 -21.09
N LYS A 185 13.36 25.74 -21.53
CA LYS A 185 13.33 27.17 -21.87
C LYS A 185 13.68 28.07 -20.68
N ARG A 186 13.25 27.71 -19.46
CA ARG A 186 13.59 28.47 -18.26
C ARG A 186 15.07 28.33 -17.90
N TYR A 187 15.62 27.12 -18.04
CA TYR A 187 17.05 26.86 -17.84
C TYR A 187 17.89 27.67 -18.82
N GLU A 188 17.53 27.67 -20.11
CA GLU A 188 18.22 28.46 -21.13
C GLU A 188 18.24 29.96 -20.80
N LYS A 189 17.10 30.53 -20.36
CA LYS A 189 17.03 31.93 -19.90
C LYS A 189 17.96 32.21 -18.72
N LEU A 190 17.94 31.35 -17.70
CA LEU A 190 18.81 31.49 -16.53
C LEU A 190 20.29 31.35 -16.89
N GLN A 191 20.61 30.47 -17.86
CA GLN A 191 21.97 30.32 -18.35
C GLN A 191 22.45 31.59 -19.06
N ILE A 192 21.59 32.24 -19.86
CA ILE A 192 21.89 33.53 -20.49
C ILE A 192 22.09 34.61 -19.43
N GLU A 193 21.20 34.71 -18.43
CA GLU A 193 21.30 35.69 -17.33
C GLU A 193 22.58 35.50 -16.52
N LYS A 194 22.93 34.25 -16.22
CA LYS A 194 24.20 33.89 -15.56
C LYS A 194 25.38 34.40 -16.37
N ASN A 195 25.44 34.09 -17.67
CA ASN A 195 26.54 34.52 -18.54
C ASN A 195 26.61 36.06 -18.64
N GLN A 196 25.46 36.74 -18.68
CA GLN A 196 25.40 38.22 -18.66
C GLN A 196 25.94 38.79 -17.35
N LEU A 197 25.58 38.20 -16.20
CA LEU A 197 26.10 38.62 -14.89
C LEU A 197 27.61 38.37 -14.75
N GLU A 198 28.11 37.23 -15.23
CA GLU A 198 29.55 36.93 -15.27
C GLU A 198 30.31 37.97 -16.13
N SER A 199 29.76 38.33 -17.30
CA SER A 199 30.32 39.39 -18.15
C SER A 199 30.29 40.75 -17.46
N ASN A 200 29.15 41.13 -16.87
CA ASN A 200 29.01 42.40 -16.15
C ASN A 200 29.97 42.49 -14.95
N TYR A 201 30.19 41.38 -14.25
CA TYR A 201 31.15 41.31 -13.16
C TYR A 201 32.59 41.50 -13.66
N LEU A 202 32.96 40.87 -14.78
CA LEU A 202 34.26 41.08 -15.43
C LEU A 202 34.44 42.56 -15.79
N ASP A 203 33.46 43.14 -16.48
CA ASP A 203 33.43 44.56 -16.84
C ASP A 203 33.58 45.47 -15.61
N TYR A 204 32.87 45.18 -14.52
CA TYR A 204 32.95 45.97 -13.29
C TYR A 204 34.31 45.83 -12.61
N LYS A 205 34.85 44.61 -12.57
CA LYS A 205 36.20 44.34 -12.06
C LYS A 205 37.26 45.12 -12.83
N ASP A 206 37.11 45.24 -14.15
CA ASP A 206 38.03 45.99 -15.01
C ASP A 206 37.84 47.52 -14.89
N ARG A 207 36.58 47.99 -14.78
CA ARG A 207 36.25 49.43 -14.64
C ARG A 207 36.45 50.00 -13.23
N CYS A 208 36.55 49.14 -12.22
CA CYS A 208 36.89 49.52 -10.86
C CYS A 208 38.34 49.09 -10.58
N PRO A 209 39.34 49.75 -11.20
CA PRO A 209 40.70 49.35 -11.02
C PRO A 209 41.10 49.59 -9.57
N LEU A 210 41.84 48.64 -8.99
CA LEU A 210 42.57 48.80 -7.72
C LEU A 210 43.33 50.14 -7.66
N LEU A 211 43.67 50.71 -8.83
CA LEU A 211 44.31 52.00 -9.01
C LEU A 211 43.55 53.16 -8.34
N LYS A 212 42.21 53.22 -8.42
CA LYS A 212 41.47 54.32 -7.77
C LYS A 212 41.58 54.26 -6.25
N LEU A 213 41.57 53.05 -5.68
CA LEU A 213 41.76 52.88 -4.24
C LEU A 213 43.16 53.31 -3.81
N GLN A 214 44.20 52.88 -4.54
CA GLN A 214 45.59 53.28 -4.27
C GLN A 214 45.82 54.79 -4.46
N GLU A 215 45.18 55.41 -5.45
CA GLU A 215 45.21 56.87 -5.67
C GLU A 215 44.55 57.61 -4.51
N TYR A 216 43.37 57.16 -4.06
CA TYR A 216 42.70 57.74 -2.88
C TYR A 216 43.51 57.53 -1.60
N GLU A 217 44.12 56.36 -1.39
CA GLU A 217 45.02 56.10 -0.26
C GLU A 217 46.21 57.06 -0.27
N LYS A 218 46.85 57.26 -1.43
CA LYS A 218 47.96 58.22 -1.58
C LYS A 218 47.50 59.66 -1.33
N GLN A 219 46.30 60.02 -1.77
CA GLN A 219 45.72 61.34 -1.56
C GLN A 219 45.41 61.59 -0.07
N ILE A 220 44.88 60.60 0.64
CA ILE A 220 44.67 60.63 2.09
C ILE A 220 46.00 60.79 2.83
N GLN A 221 47.04 60.03 2.45
CA GLN A 221 48.37 60.15 3.05
C GLN A 221 48.94 61.57 2.88
N THR A 222 48.75 62.16 1.70
CA THR A 222 49.20 63.53 1.39
C THR A 222 48.47 64.56 2.25
N TYR A 223 47.14 64.47 2.37
CA TYR A 223 46.36 65.39 3.20
C TYR A 223 46.68 65.26 4.68
N ARG A 224 46.95 64.04 5.18
CA ARG A 224 47.44 63.84 6.55
C ARG A 224 48.76 64.56 6.79
N GLY A 225 49.73 64.41 5.88
CA GLY A 225 51.01 65.11 5.97
C GLY A 225 50.86 66.64 5.95
N GLN A 226 49.97 67.18 5.10
CA GLN A 226 49.67 68.61 5.09
C GLN A 226 49.04 69.10 6.40
N LEU A 227 48.16 68.30 7.00
CA LEU A 227 47.53 68.62 8.28
C LEU A 227 48.57 68.65 9.40
N GLU A 228 49.43 67.62 9.49
CA GLU A 228 50.52 67.56 10.48
C GLU A 228 51.51 68.72 10.32
N GLU A 229 51.83 69.11 9.08
CA GLU A 229 52.71 70.25 8.81
C GLU A 229 52.07 71.57 9.26
N LYS A 230 50.76 71.74 9.03
CA LYS A 230 49.99 72.90 9.53
C LYS A 230 49.92 72.93 11.05
N GLU A 231 49.73 71.78 11.71
CA GLU A 231 49.75 71.66 13.16
C GLU A 231 51.13 72.04 13.72
N ARG A 232 52.23 71.52 13.15
CA ARG A 232 53.59 71.90 13.54
C ARG A 232 53.87 73.39 13.32
N ALA A 233 53.38 73.97 12.23
CA ALA A 233 53.51 75.40 11.98
C ALA A 233 52.72 76.24 13.01
N PHE A 234 51.50 75.83 13.34
CA PHE A 234 50.67 76.49 14.35
C PHE A 234 51.30 76.43 15.74
N LEU A 235 51.86 75.28 16.13
CA LEU A 235 52.57 75.13 17.41
C LEU A 235 53.79 76.06 17.49
N ARG A 236 54.61 76.14 16.44
CA ARG A 236 55.74 77.08 16.37
C ARG A 236 55.30 78.54 16.51
N MET A 237 54.23 78.93 15.82
CA MET A 237 53.67 80.28 15.91
C MET A 237 53.16 80.59 17.33
N MET A 238 52.48 79.64 17.98
CA MET A 238 52.00 79.79 19.36
C MET A 238 53.17 79.96 20.34
N GLU A 239 54.24 79.20 20.17
CA GLU A 239 55.46 79.31 20.97
C GLU A 239 56.14 80.67 20.79
N GLU A 240 56.25 81.17 19.55
CA GLU A 240 56.76 82.51 19.26
C GLU A 240 55.93 83.61 19.92
N ILE A 241 54.60 83.55 19.83
CA ILE A 241 53.70 84.52 20.49
C ILE A 241 53.85 84.45 22.01
N SER A 242 53.94 83.25 22.59
CA SER A 242 54.14 83.07 24.03
C SER A 242 55.46 83.70 24.49
N ASN A 243 56.55 83.45 23.75
CA ASN A 243 57.86 84.02 24.04
C ASN A 243 57.86 85.56 23.92
N GLN A 244 57.22 86.11 22.90
CA GLN A 244 57.08 87.56 22.75
C GLN A 244 56.27 88.20 23.88
N ARG A 245 55.17 87.57 24.30
CA ARG A 245 54.38 88.00 25.45
C ARG A 245 55.22 87.99 26.73
N GLN A 246 55.93 86.89 27.00
CA GLN A 246 56.81 86.78 28.17
C GLN A 246 57.89 87.86 28.18
N GLN A 247 58.55 88.10 27.04
CA GLN A 247 59.57 89.15 26.94
C GLN A 247 58.99 90.55 27.22
N THR A 248 57.79 90.83 26.71
CA THR A 248 57.11 92.11 26.94
C THR A 248 56.71 92.27 28.41
N GLU A 249 56.19 91.20 29.01
CA GLU A 249 55.81 91.16 30.42
C GLU A 249 57.03 91.36 31.33
N ASP A 250 58.15 90.71 31.02
CA ASP A 250 59.42 90.89 31.73
C ASP A 250 59.92 92.35 31.64
N GLN A 251 59.82 92.97 30.46
CA GLN A 251 60.20 94.38 30.27
C GLN A 251 59.30 95.33 31.08
N LEU A 252 57.98 95.12 31.05
CA LEU A 252 57.03 95.91 31.83
C LEU A 252 57.25 95.74 33.32
N THR A 253 57.51 94.51 33.78
CA THR A 253 57.82 94.20 35.19
C THR A 253 59.08 94.93 35.65
N ARG A 254 60.15 94.91 34.85
CA ARG A 254 61.37 95.69 35.13
C ARG A 254 61.07 97.18 35.20
N ARG A 255 60.25 97.70 34.29
CA ARG A 255 59.87 99.12 34.26
C ARG A 255 59.04 99.53 35.48
N ILE A 256 58.10 98.68 35.91
CA ILE A 256 57.33 98.89 37.14
C ILE A 256 58.26 98.93 38.34
N GLN A 257 59.23 98.01 38.43
CA GLN A 257 60.21 97.99 39.52
C GLN A 257 61.08 99.27 39.55
N GLU A 258 61.53 99.76 38.40
CA GLU A 258 62.23 101.05 38.29
C GLU A 258 61.37 102.23 38.77
N LEU A 259 60.09 102.27 38.36
CA LEU A 259 59.17 103.32 38.76
C LEU A 259 58.84 103.28 40.26
N LEU A 260 58.68 102.08 40.83
CA LEU A 260 58.53 101.89 42.27
C LEU A 260 59.76 102.38 43.03
N ASN A 261 60.96 102.04 42.56
CA ASN A 261 62.21 102.53 43.15
C ASN A 261 62.29 104.06 43.11
N LYS A 262 61.94 104.69 41.97
CA LYS A 262 61.86 106.15 41.85
C LYS A 262 60.78 106.76 42.74
N SER A 263 59.62 106.12 42.85
CA SER A 263 58.52 106.56 43.72
C SER A 263 58.95 106.54 45.19
N ASN A 264 59.62 105.48 45.64
CA ASN A 264 60.18 105.38 46.98
C ASN A 264 61.25 106.46 47.24
N GLN A 265 62.10 106.75 46.26
CA GLN A 265 63.05 107.87 46.34
C GLN A 265 62.32 109.22 46.49
N PHE A 266 61.29 109.47 45.68
CA PHE A 266 60.48 110.70 45.79
C PHE A 266 59.74 110.79 47.12
N GLN A 267 59.17 109.69 47.63
CA GLN A 267 58.56 109.65 48.96
C GLN A 267 59.57 109.98 50.06
N SER A 268 60.81 109.47 49.97
CA SER A 268 61.87 109.80 50.92
C SER A 268 62.24 111.30 50.86
N ILE A 269 62.34 111.87 49.65
CA ILE A 269 62.59 113.30 49.45
C ILE A 269 61.45 114.14 50.02
N ILE A 270 60.20 113.79 49.71
CA ILE A 270 59.01 114.48 50.24
C ILE A 270 58.99 114.41 51.77
N HIS A 271 59.30 113.25 52.36
CA HIS A 271 59.36 113.09 53.81
C HIS A 271 60.42 114.01 54.44
N LYS A 272 61.62 114.10 53.85
CA LYS A 272 62.66 115.05 54.29
C LYS A 272 62.19 116.50 54.20
N LEU A 273 61.67 116.92 53.05
CA LEU A 273 61.14 118.28 52.86
C LEU A 273 59.98 118.60 53.82
N THR A 274 59.15 117.61 54.16
CA THR A 274 58.04 117.80 55.11
C THR A 274 58.56 118.04 56.53
N ILE A 275 59.64 117.36 56.93
CA ILE A 275 60.31 117.61 58.21
C ILE A 275 60.92 119.01 58.22
N GLU A 276 61.66 119.39 57.17
CA GLU A 276 62.24 120.73 57.04
C GLU A 276 61.16 121.83 57.08
N LEU A 277 60.03 121.63 56.40
CA LEU A 277 58.89 122.56 56.45
C LEU A 277 58.32 122.66 57.86
N LYS A 278 58.17 121.55 58.58
CA LYS A 278 57.72 121.55 59.98
C LYS A 278 58.69 122.33 60.87
N GLU A 279 60.00 122.15 60.70
CA GLU A 279 61.02 122.91 61.44
C GLU A 279 60.96 124.41 61.14
N VAL A 280 60.82 124.79 59.87
CA VAL A 280 60.67 126.19 59.46
C VAL A 280 59.36 126.78 60.01
N SER A 281 58.26 126.04 59.94
CA SER A 281 56.99 126.46 60.53
C SER A 281 57.09 126.65 62.04
N LEU A 282 57.85 125.80 62.74
CA LEU A 282 58.10 125.92 64.17
C LEU A 282 58.93 127.17 64.48
N LYS A 283 59.98 127.43 63.69
CA LYS A 283 60.78 128.66 63.77
C LYS A 283 59.94 129.91 63.52
N TYR A 284 59.05 129.87 62.53
CA TYR A 284 58.12 130.96 62.22
C TYR A 284 57.16 131.22 63.38
N GLN A 285 56.55 130.18 63.97
CA GLN A 285 55.69 130.33 65.14
C GLN A 285 56.42 130.90 66.36
N GLN A 286 57.67 130.47 66.61
CA GLN A 286 58.49 131.05 67.67
C GLN A 286 58.79 132.54 67.44
N LEU A 287 59.08 132.93 66.21
CA LEU A 287 59.28 134.34 65.83
C LEU A 287 57.99 135.17 65.98
N GLN A 288 56.85 134.62 65.58
CA GLN A 288 55.56 135.31 65.67
C GLN A 288 55.14 135.54 67.13
N LEU A 289 55.33 134.54 68.01
CA LEU A 289 55.12 134.70 69.46
C LEU A 289 56.05 135.76 70.07
N ARG A 290 57.29 135.86 69.57
CA ARG A 290 58.27 136.86 70.02
C ARG A 290 57.85 138.28 69.59
N LEU A 291 57.32 138.42 68.38
CA LEU A 291 56.83 139.68 67.83
C LEU A 291 55.59 140.19 68.60
N GLU A 292 54.61 139.31 68.85
CA GLU A 292 53.41 139.67 69.64
C GLU A 292 53.75 140.11 71.07
N TYR A 293 54.78 139.50 71.67
CA TYR A 293 55.26 139.89 73.00
C TYR A 293 55.84 141.32 73.00
N GLU A 294 56.61 141.70 71.98
CA GLU A 294 57.14 143.06 71.83
C GLU A 294 56.05 144.10 71.53
N GLU A 295 55.09 143.79 70.65
CA GLU A 295 54.00 144.71 70.31
C GLU A 295 53.11 145.05 71.51
N LYS A 296 52.82 144.08 72.38
CA LYS A 296 52.05 144.30 73.62
C LYS A 296 52.76 145.21 74.62
N ASN A 297 54.08 145.06 74.73
CA ASN A 297 54.88 145.86 75.65
C ASN A 297 54.96 147.33 75.19
N ASN A 298 55.05 147.56 73.87
CA ASN A 298 55.07 148.91 73.30
C ASN A 298 53.70 149.64 73.40
N ARG A 299 52.57 148.93 73.33
CA ARG A 299 51.23 149.54 73.48
C ARG A 299 50.96 150.07 74.89
N GLN A 300 51.52 149.46 75.94
CA GLN A 300 51.29 149.93 77.31
C GLN A 300 52.02 151.24 77.65
N ASN A 301 53.14 151.55 76.98
CA ASN A 301 53.90 152.78 77.22
C ASN A 301 53.28 154.04 76.57
N ARG A 302 52.40 153.91 75.57
CA ARG A 302 51.80 155.08 74.88
C ARG A 302 50.58 155.71 75.55
N ASN A 303 49.94 155.06 76.53
CA ASN A 303 48.61 155.47 77.02
C ASN A 303 48.57 156.39 78.28
N LYS A 304 49.67 157.06 78.66
CA LYS A 304 49.72 157.98 79.83
C LYS A 304 49.72 159.49 79.54
N LEU A 305 49.63 159.95 78.29
CA LEU A 305 49.65 161.39 77.97
C LEU A 305 48.68 161.77 76.84
N ARG A 306 47.71 162.64 77.22
CA ARG A 306 46.95 163.64 76.43
C ARG A 306 45.62 163.25 75.75
N ASN A 307 44.64 164.12 76.03
CA ASN A 307 43.28 164.22 75.50
C ASN A 307 43.20 164.98 74.14
N VAL A 308 42.05 164.80 73.46
CA VAL A 308 41.31 165.70 72.54
C VAL A 308 41.42 165.47 71.01
N SER A 309 40.22 165.32 70.42
CA SER A 309 39.68 165.60 69.06
C SER A 309 40.06 164.79 67.80
N TYR A 310 39.00 164.20 67.21
CA TYR A 310 38.52 164.20 65.81
C TYR A 310 39.46 164.39 64.59
N SER A 311 39.13 163.56 63.58
CA SER A 311 39.20 163.75 62.11
C SER A 311 40.35 163.13 61.30
N GLU A 312 39.91 162.37 60.28
CA GLU A 312 40.39 162.21 58.90
C GLU A 312 41.72 161.51 58.49
N ASP A 313 41.53 160.71 57.43
CA ASP A 313 42.35 160.46 56.23
C ASP A 313 43.51 159.43 56.13
N GLN A 314 43.26 158.50 55.20
CA GLN A 314 44.08 158.00 54.08
C GLN A 314 45.40 157.21 54.25
N ASP A 315 45.38 156.03 53.60
CA ASP A 315 46.26 155.55 52.52
C ASP A 315 47.36 154.46 52.72
N HIS A 316 47.20 153.42 51.87
CA HIS A 316 48.20 152.73 51.02
C HIS A 316 49.46 152.03 51.60
N TYR A 317 49.62 150.71 51.39
CA TYR A 317 50.35 150.11 50.24
C TYR A 317 50.40 148.56 50.29
N MET A 318 50.60 148.00 49.09
CA MET A 318 50.57 146.59 48.65
C MET A 318 51.65 145.65 49.23
N ALA A 319 51.40 144.32 49.24
CA ALA A 319 51.84 143.41 48.15
C ALA A 319 52.01 141.91 48.57
N ILE A 320 51.84 141.04 47.56
CA ILE A 320 52.45 139.71 47.30
C ILE A 320 51.71 138.40 47.72
N ASN A 321 51.05 137.83 46.70
CA ASN A 321 51.07 136.44 46.19
C ASN A 321 51.40 135.23 47.08
N LYS A 322 50.53 134.20 47.00
CA LYS A 322 50.92 132.79 46.83
C LYS A 322 49.94 132.02 45.92
N LEU A 323 50.55 131.10 45.17
CA LEU A 323 50.03 130.16 44.17
C LEU A 323 49.52 128.84 44.79
N GLN A 324 48.94 128.00 43.90
CA GLN A 324 48.57 126.57 43.98
C GLN A 324 47.15 126.31 44.55
N GLN A 325 46.29 125.46 43.97
CA GLN A 325 46.53 124.17 43.28
C GLN A 325 45.24 123.66 42.59
N ASN A 326 45.40 122.81 41.55
CA ASN A 326 44.54 121.66 41.17
C ASN A 326 43.08 121.91 40.71
N GLN A 327 42.44 121.16 39.82
CA GLN A 327 42.69 119.92 39.05
C GLN A 327 41.57 119.88 37.99
N GLN A 328 41.87 119.46 36.76
CA GLN A 328 40.84 119.13 35.75
C GLN A 328 40.99 117.67 35.33
N ASN A 329 39.92 116.91 35.55
CA ASN A 329 39.66 115.62 34.93
C ASN A 329 39.03 115.84 33.55
N ASN A 330 39.43 115.07 32.53
CA ASN A 330 38.45 114.55 31.58
C ASN A 330 38.96 113.30 30.86
N TYR A 331 38.22 112.20 31.07
CA TYR A 331 38.34 110.94 30.34
C TYR A 331 37.55 111.03 29.04
N ASN A 332 38.13 110.52 27.95
CA ASN A 332 37.40 110.19 26.73
C ASN A 332 37.87 108.81 26.28
N MET A 333 36.98 107.81 26.33
CA MET A 333 37.21 106.47 25.80
C MET A 333 36.07 106.14 24.83
N LYS A 334 36.43 105.90 23.57
CA LYS A 334 35.63 105.17 22.58
C LYS A 334 36.20 103.77 22.48
N SER A 335 35.38 102.77 22.79
CA SER A 335 35.66 101.36 22.52
C SER A 335 34.54 100.80 21.63
N SER A 336 34.93 100.35 20.45
CA SER A 336 34.19 99.49 19.52
C SER A 336 34.37 98.01 19.89
N ASN A 337 33.57 97.15 19.22
CA ASN A 337 33.59 95.67 19.17
C ASN A 337 32.68 94.97 20.22
N LEU A 338 31.90 93.91 19.96
CA LEU A 338 31.90 92.85 18.93
C LEU A 338 30.50 92.22 18.79
N ASN A 339 30.22 91.66 17.61
CA ASN A 339 29.13 90.72 17.31
C ASN A 339 29.40 89.33 17.93
N PHE A 340 28.34 88.63 18.34
CA PHE A 340 28.34 87.18 18.53
C PHE A 340 27.04 86.57 18.00
N GLU A 341 27.20 85.64 17.05
CA GLU A 341 26.18 84.77 16.46
C GLU A 341 25.63 83.76 17.48
N TYR A 342 24.36 83.36 17.35
CA TYR A 342 23.97 81.99 17.70
C TYR A 342 22.87 81.43 16.77
N PHE A 343 23.24 80.29 16.22
CA PHE A 343 22.61 79.30 15.36
C PHE A 343 21.15 78.85 15.64
N GLN A 344 20.45 78.60 14.54
CA GLN A 344 19.79 77.31 14.21
C GLN A 344 20.40 76.81 12.86
N PRO A 345 20.28 75.54 12.37
CA PRO A 345 19.18 74.59 12.61
C PRO A 345 19.52 73.05 12.56
N GLN A 346 18.48 72.23 12.83
CA GLN A 346 18.08 70.93 12.23
C GLN A 346 19.03 69.69 12.22
N TYR A 347 18.59 68.63 12.92
CA TYR A 347 18.59 67.26 12.38
C TYR A 347 17.34 66.50 12.88
N SER A 348 16.53 66.02 11.93
CA SER A 348 15.52 64.99 12.13
C SER A 348 15.96 63.72 11.38
N SER A 349 15.75 62.56 11.99
CA SER A 349 15.99 61.23 11.41
C SER A 349 14.76 60.36 11.67
N PRO A 350 14.23 59.66 10.65
CA PRO A 350 13.36 58.52 10.90
C PRO A 350 13.78 57.30 10.08
N ARG A 351 13.98 56.15 10.76
CA ARG A 351 13.57 54.79 10.29
C ARG A 351 14.28 53.70 11.09
N PHE A 352 13.55 53.01 11.97
CA PHE A 352 13.85 51.61 12.30
C PHE A 352 12.67 50.85 12.95
N GLU A 353 11.45 50.90 12.39
CA GLU A 353 10.33 50.09 12.92
C GLU A 353 9.39 49.49 11.85
N GLN A 354 9.93 48.76 10.86
CA GLN A 354 9.06 48.02 9.91
C GLN A 354 9.41 46.53 9.71
N ASN A 355 10.44 45.99 10.37
CA ASN A 355 10.88 44.61 10.12
C ASN A 355 10.41 43.55 11.14
N LEU A 356 9.86 43.93 12.30
CA LEU A 356 9.41 42.92 13.29
C LEU A 356 7.99 42.39 13.04
N VAL A 357 7.10 43.19 12.44
CA VAL A 357 5.68 42.82 12.28
C VAL A 357 5.46 41.83 11.13
N LYS A 358 6.32 41.82 10.09
CA LYS A 358 6.17 40.95 8.92
C LYS A 358 6.61 39.49 9.15
N GLN A 359 7.47 39.23 10.13
CA GLN A 359 7.96 37.87 10.39
C GLN A 359 6.94 36.99 11.13
N ASN A 360 6.10 37.57 11.99
CA ASN A 360 5.10 36.82 12.75
C ASN A 360 3.86 36.46 11.92
N VAL A 361 3.48 37.33 10.96
CA VAL A 361 2.36 37.06 10.04
C VAL A 361 2.71 35.93 9.05
N LEU A 362 3.96 35.86 8.59
CA LEU A 362 4.41 34.80 7.68
C LEU A 362 4.51 33.43 8.38
N LYS A 363 4.95 33.40 9.63
CA LYS A 363 5.00 32.15 10.42
C LYS A 363 3.60 31.62 10.75
N GLN A 364 2.63 32.50 10.97
CA GLN A 364 1.23 32.11 11.19
C GLN A 364 0.58 31.61 9.89
N ALA A 365 0.79 32.29 8.76
CA ALA A 365 0.26 31.86 7.46
C ALA A 365 0.81 30.50 6.98
N ILE A 366 2.07 30.19 7.28
CA ILE A 366 2.66 28.88 6.97
C ILE A 366 2.09 27.78 7.88
N LYS A 367 1.78 28.09 9.14
CA LYS A 367 1.16 27.14 10.07
C LYS A 367 -0.27 26.82 9.65
N ASP A 368 -1.05 27.84 9.29
CA ASP A 368 -2.45 27.68 8.87
C ASP A 368 -2.54 26.90 7.54
N TYR A 369 -1.61 27.12 6.60
CA TYR A 369 -1.55 26.36 5.34
C TYR A 369 -1.17 24.88 5.54
N LEU A 370 -0.34 24.57 6.53
CA LEU A 370 0.06 23.19 6.84
C LEU A 370 -1.01 22.42 7.61
N ASP A 371 -1.86 23.12 8.38
CA ASP A 371 -3.01 22.51 9.07
C ASP A 371 -4.19 22.27 8.10
N ASP A 372 -4.39 23.13 7.09
CA ASP A 372 -5.38 22.92 6.02
C ASP A 372 -5.05 21.71 5.13
N ILE A 373 -3.77 21.46 4.84
CA ILE A 373 -3.33 20.27 4.09
C ILE A 373 -3.58 18.97 4.88
N LYS A 374 -3.62 19.03 6.21
CA LYS A 374 -3.88 17.86 7.07
C LYS A 374 -5.37 17.54 7.25
N GLN A 375 -6.26 18.51 7.02
CA GLN A 375 -7.70 18.32 7.21
C GLN A 375 -8.48 18.11 5.90
N GLY A 376 -7.86 18.34 4.74
CA GLY A 376 -8.48 18.19 3.42
C GLY A 376 -8.27 16.84 2.73
N THR A 377 -8.80 15.73 3.28
CA THR A 377 -9.39 14.61 2.50
C THR A 377 -9.93 13.49 3.41
N PRO A 378 -11.26 13.39 3.59
CA PRO A 378 -11.92 12.16 3.96
C PRO A 378 -12.83 11.73 2.81
N TYR A 379 -12.46 10.68 2.08
CA TYR A 379 -13.44 9.90 1.33
C TYR A 379 -13.31 8.43 1.71
N LYS A 380 -14.38 7.97 2.36
CA LYS A 380 -14.73 6.58 2.64
C LYS A 380 -14.75 5.76 1.34
N LEU A 381 -14.28 4.52 1.42
CA LEU A 381 -14.93 3.43 0.69
C LEU A 381 -14.98 2.19 1.58
N ASP A 382 -16.20 1.76 1.86
CA ASP A 382 -16.55 0.46 2.41
C ASP A 382 -16.07 -0.65 1.48
N ILE A 383 -15.39 -1.67 2.01
CA ILE A 383 -15.34 -3.00 1.39
C ILE A 383 -15.43 -4.06 2.50
N HIS A 384 -16.65 -4.57 2.68
CA HIS A 384 -16.87 -5.96 3.05
C HIS A 384 -16.38 -6.88 1.91
N ASN A 385 -15.66 -7.94 2.29
CA ASN A 385 -15.55 -9.27 1.67
C ASN A 385 -14.12 -9.73 1.39
N LEU A 386 -13.69 -10.62 2.29
CA LEU A 386 -12.76 -11.72 2.01
C LEU A 386 -13.31 -12.55 0.85
N SER A 387 -12.50 -12.81 -0.19
CA SER A 387 -12.12 -14.17 -0.59
C SER A 387 -11.16 -14.15 -1.80
N GLN A 388 -9.99 -14.74 -1.58
CA GLN A 388 -9.15 -15.56 -2.47
C GLN A 388 -9.02 -15.25 -3.97
N GLY A 389 -7.77 -15.17 -4.42
CA GLY A 389 -7.39 -15.46 -5.80
C GLY A 389 -5.99 -14.92 -6.15
N ASP A 390 -4.98 -15.77 -6.01
CA ASP A 390 -3.59 -15.55 -6.46
C ASP A 390 -3.48 -15.05 -7.91
N GLN A 391 -2.55 -14.13 -8.18
CA GLN A 391 -1.38 -14.43 -9.02
C GLN A 391 -0.37 -13.27 -9.11
N SER A 392 0.89 -13.70 -9.21
CA SER A 392 2.16 -13.01 -9.29
C SER A 392 2.28 -11.84 -10.27
N VAL A 393 2.98 -10.76 -9.89
CA VAL A 393 3.95 -10.06 -10.75
C VAL A 393 5.12 -9.51 -9.91
N GLN A 394 6.32 -9.87 -10.38
CA GLN A 394 7.67 -9.50 -9.96
C GLN A 394 8.00 -8.01 -10.26
N TRP A 395 9.10 -7.50 -9.68
CA TRP A 395 9.70 -6.13 -9.79
C TRP A 395 9.20 -5.14 -8.71
N GLN A 396 10.02 -4.39 -7.95
CA GLN A 396 11.36 -3.84 -8.16
C GLN A 396 12.04 -3.56 -6.81
N GLN A 397 13.37 -3.73 -6.78
CA GLN A 397 14.24 -3.31 -5.69
C GLN A 397 14.20 -1.79 -5.46
N SER A 398 14.06 -1.36 -4.21
CA SER A 398 14.58 -0.06 -3.75
C SER A 398 14.79 -0.04 -2.23
N LYS A 399 16.09 -0.06 -1.88
CA LYS A 399 16.76 0.29 -0.62
C LYS A 399 15.90 0.93 0.49
N LYS A 400 15.71 0.21 1.60
CA LYS A 400 15.87 0.76 2.97
C LYS A 400 16.47 -0.30 3.89
N LYS A 401 17.65 -0.01 4.44
CA LYS A 401 18.27 -0.74 5.56
C LYS A 401 17.38 -0.58 6.79
N LEU A 402 16.83 -1.67 7.29
CA LEU A 402 16.53 -1.86 8.71
C LEU A 402 16.92 -3.29 9.06
N LEU A 403 17.62 -3.44 10.18
CA LEU A 403 18.07 -4.72 10.69
C LEU A 403 16.87 -5.67 10.91
N SER A 404 16.92 -6.86 10.32
CA SER A 404 16.26 -8.04 10.86
C SER A 404 17.05 -9.32 10.54
N THR A 405 17.06 -10.19 11.54
CA THR A 405 17.72 -11.50 11.68
C THR A 405 17.33 -12.48 10.56
N PRO A 406 18.13 -13.53 10.23
CA PRO A 406 18.03 -14.22 8.95
C PRO A 406 16.87 -15.22 8.94
N MET A 407 15.72 -14.82 8.38
CA MET A 407 14.61 -15.72 8.06
C MET A 407 14.76 -16.40 6.68
N SER A 408 15.82 -16.11 5.94
CA SER A 408 15.98 -16.55 4.55
C SER A 408 16.35 -18.04 4.38
N ALA A 409 16.98 -18.68 5.38
CA ALA A 409 17.40 -20.08 5.26
C ALA A 409 16.22 -21.05 5.42
N ARG A 410 15.32 -20.77 6.35
CA ARG A 410 14.15 -21.62 6.65
C ARG A 410 13.13 -21.62 5.52
N ASN A 411 12.94 -20.48 4.86
CA ASN A 411 12.02 -20.36 3.73
C ASN A 411 12.54 -21.11 2.48
N ASN A 412 13.86 -21.10 2.24
CA ASN A 412 14.46 -21.85 1.13
C ASN A 412 14.34 -23.37 1.32
N GLU A 413 14.48 -23.88 2.55
CA GLU A 413 14.28 -25.31 2.84
C GLU A 413 12.82 -25.72 2.65
N THR A 414 11.87 -24.87 3.09
CA THR A 414 10.43 -25.16 2.90
C THR A 414 10.03 -25.14 1.43
N GLU A 415 10.60 -24.24 0.63
CA GLU A 415 10.34 -24.15 -0.81
C GLU A 415 10.93 -25.35 -1.57
N GLN A 416 12.11 -25.81 -1.17
CA GLN A 416 12.71 -27.04 -1.73
C GLN A 416 11.90 -28.30 -1.38
N GLN A 417 11.38 -28.41 -0.15
CA GLN A 417 10.56 -29.55 0.27
C GLN A 417 9.20 -29.58 -0.44
N LEU A 418 8.56 -28.42 -0.62
CA LEU A 418 7.32 -28.30 -1.42
C LEU A 418 7.57 -28.65 -2.89
N LYS A 419 8.70 -28.21 -3.46
CA LYS A 419 9.07 -28.56 -4.83
C LYS A 419 9.27 -30.07 -5.01
N LEU A 420 9.97 -30.73 -4.09
CA LEU A 420 10.15 -32.19 -4.11
C LEU A 420 8.83 -32.95 -3.98
N LEU A 421 7.91 -32.49 -3.12
CA LEU A 421 6.58 -33.07 -2.98
C LEU A 421 5.75 -32.91 -4.26
N ASN A 422 5.85 -31.75 -4.90
CA ASN A 422 5.12 -31.45 -6.14
C ASN A 422 5.67 -32.27 -7.33
N ASP A 423 6.99 -32.37 -7.45
CA ASP A 423 7.65 -33.19 -8.48
C ASP A 423 7.26 -34.68 -8.32
N ARG A 424 7.20 -35.17 -7.08
CA ARG A 424 6.76 -36.55 -6.77
C ARG A 424 5.27 -36.76 -7.06
N TYR A 425 4.42 -35.76 -6.76
CA TYR A 425 3.00 -35.77 -7.07
C TYR A 425 2.75 -35.87 -8.59
N GLU A 426 3.46 -35.07 -9.40
CA GLU A 426 3.36 -35.14 -10.85
C GLU A 426 3.83 -36.49 -11.42
N GLN A 427 4.92 -37.06 -10.88
CA GLN A 427 5.40 -38.37 -11.31
C GLN A 427 4.38 -39.49 -11.05
N LEU A 428 3.73 -39.47 -9.87
CA LEU A 428 2.69 -40.45 -9.54
C LEU A 428 1.42 -40.29 -10.38
N ILE A 429 1.05 -39.07 -10.77
CA ILE A 429 -0.05 -38.85 -11.73
C ILE A 429 0.28 -39.48 -13.09
N ARG A 430 1.49 -39.26 -13.61
CA ARG A 430 1.93 -39.87 -14.88
C ARG A 430 1.97 -41.39 -14.78
N GLN A 431 2.43 -41.93 -13.65
CA GLN A 431 2.43 -43.37 -13.40
C GLN A 431 1.01 -43.94 -13.32
N ALA A 432 0.06 -43.25 -12.68
CA ALA A 432 -1.35 -43.65 -12.61
C ALA A 432 -2.05 -43.67 -13.98
N GLN A 433 -1.62 -42.80 -14.90
CA GLN A 433 -2.14 -42.73 -16.26
C GLN A 433 -1.63 -43.90 -17.13
N MET A 434 -0.39 -44.35 -16.90
CA MET A 434 0.21 -45.48 -17.61
C MET A 434 -0.19 -46.85 -17.04
N GLN A 435 -0.68 -46.91 -15.80
CA GLN A 435 -0.97 -48.18 -15.13
C GLN A 435 -2.37 -48.73 -15.40
N SER A 436 -2.43 -49.98 -15.88
CA SER A 436 -3.64 -50.72 -16.21
C SER A 436 -4.14 -51.64 -15.08
N ASP A 437 -3.26 -52.07 -14.17
CA ASP A 437 -3.64 -52.89 -13.01
C ASP A 437 -4.37 -52.05 -11.94
N PHE A 438 -5.59 -52.47 -11.61
CA PHE A 438 -6.45 -51.82 -10.63
C PHE A 438 -5.83 -51.78 -9.23
N LYS A 439 -5.10 -52.81 -8.80
CA LYS A 439 -4.47 -52.84 -7.47
C LYS A 439 -3.35 -51.82 -7.36
N GLN A 440 -2.51 -51.74 -8.39
CA GLN A 440 -1.41 -50.78 -8.45
C GLN A 440 -1.93 -49.34 -8.61
N LYS A 441 -3.01 -49.14 -9.37
CA LYS A 441 -3.68 -47.84 -9.48
C LYS A 441 -4.31 -47.36 -8.18
N ALA A 442 -4.87 -48.29 -7.38
CA ALA A 442 -5.37 -47.99 -6.04
C ALA A 442 -4.24 -47.60 -5.08
N GLN A 443 -3.09 -48.27 -5.17
CA GLN A 443 -1.91 -47.94 -4.38
C GLN A 443 -1.35 -46.55 -4.74
N ILE A 444 -1.24 -46.23 -6.03
CA ILE A 444 -0.82 -44.89 -6.50
C ILE A 444 -1.80 -43.80 -6.05
N ARG A 445 -3.12 -44.07 -6.08
CA ARG A 445 -4.12 -43.12 -5.56
C ARG A 445 -3.96 -42.86 -4.06
N LYS A 446 -3.62 -43.89 -3.28
CA LYS A 446 -3.34 -43.74 -1.85
C LYS A 446 -2.12 -42.85 -1.63
N GLU A 447 -1.03 -43.09 -2.37
CA GLU A 447 0.19 -42.28 -2.27
C GLU A 447 -0.03 -40.81 -2.72
N LEU A 448 -0.87 -40.57 -3.73
CA LEU A 448 -1.26 -39.22 -4.15
C LEU A 448 -2.05 -38.46 -3.06
N LEU A 449 -2.93 -39.15 -2.34
CA LEU A 449 -3.67 -38.58 -1.22
C LEU A 449 -2.74 -38.25 -0.04
N ASP A 450 -1.81 -39.15 0.28
CA ASP A 450 -0.82 -38.93 1.34
C ASP A 450 0.08 -37.70 1.04
N ILE A 451 0.48 -37.51 -0.23
CA ILE A 451 1.25 -36.32 -0.64
C ILE A 451 0.41 -35.05 -0.60
N ALA A 452 -0.86 -35.11 -1.04
CA ALA A 452 -1.76 -33.97 -0.97
C ALA A 452 -2.01 -33.53 0.49
N GLU A 453 -2.09 -34.50 1.41
CA GLU A 453 -2.19 -34.23 2.84
C GLU A 453 -0.89 -33.63 3.41
N GLN A 454 0.28 -34.14 3.01
CA GLN A 454 1.57 -33.56 3.38
C GLN A 454 1.73 -32.12 2.90
N ILE A 455 1.36 -31.81 1.65
CA ILE A 455 1.39 -30.43 1.10
C ILE A 455 0.44 -29.52 1.88
N LYS A 456 -0.76 -30.01 2.20
CA LYS A 456 -1.76 -29.27 2.97
C LYS A 456 -1.28 -28.97 4.39
N ASP A 457 -0.63 -29.93 5.04
CA ASP A 457 -0.04 -29.74 6.37
C ASP A 457 1.18 -28.83 6.34
N PHE A 458 1.94 -28.84 5.25
CA PHE A 458 3.05 -27.92 5.03
C PHE A 458 2.56 -26.46 4.91
N ASN A 459 1.51 -26.23 4.12
CA ASN A 459 0.92 -24.91 3.93
C ASN A 459 0.19 -24.37 5.17
N LYS A 460 -0.21 -25.23 6.12
CA LYS A 460 -0.79 -24.82 7.41
C LYS A 460 0.25 -24.41 8.45
N ARG A 461 1.52 -24.82 8.27
CA ARG A 461 2.62 -24.57 9.22
C ARG A 461 3.44 -23.32 8.87
N GLN A 462 3.21 -22.74 7.69
CA GLN A 462 3.63 -21.38 7.32
C GLN A 462 2.59 -20.38 7.81
#